data_AF-D0NEK0-F1
#
_entry.id   AF-D0NEK0-F1
#
_cell.length_a   1.000
_cell.length_b   1.000
_cell.length_c   1.000
_cell.angle_alpha   90.00
_cell.angle_beta   90.00
_cell.angle_gamma   90.00
#
_symmetry.space_group_name_H-M   'P 1'
#
loop_
_entity.id
_entity.type
_entity.pdbx_description
1 polymer ?
#
loop_
_entity_poly.entity_id
_entity_poly.type
_entity_poly.pdbx_seq_one_letter_code
_entity_poly.pdbx_strand_id
1 'polypeptide(L)'
;MSTTHGKPAGGLECMATMDDITEEDGNYCEFQTSPSGLWHPALFCADVVEQLLASQFHTYMKKVQEADCKAELRRLVAKGPPIWLEDKHALPIPEGDTHITKVWSAKDNEERSAKLDGAVEGEARDSLWKELRQLMDAMEEDKEEVR
;
A
#
# COMPACT_ATOMS: atom_id res chain seq x y z
N MET A 1 4.10 7.84 -18.17
CA MET A 1 4.90 8.34 -17.04
C MET A 1 5.33 9.74 -17.38
N SER A 2 5.14 10.69 -16.48
CA SER A 2 5.39 12.11 -16.73
C SER A 2 5.99 12.78 -15.50
N THR A 3 6.61 13.94 -15.68
CA THR A 3 7.00 14.84 -14.60
C THR A 3 5.91 15.87 -14.27
N THR A 4 4.80 15.85 -15.01
CA THR A 4 3.63 16.71 -14.82
C THR A 4 2.35 15.87 -14.83
N HIS A 5 1.36 16.27 -14.04
CA HIS A 5 0.08 15.57 -13.93
C HIS A 5 -0.68 15.52 -15.26
N GLY A 6 -1.28 14.36 -15.51
CA GLY A 6 -2.03 14.06 -16.73
C GLY A 6 -3.54 14.15 -16.54
N LYS A 7 -4.22 13.47 -17.46
CA LYS A 7 -5.68 13.30 -17.50
C LYS A 7 -6.00 11.81 -17.64
N PRO A 8 -7.19 11.35 -17.19
CA PRO A 8 -7.58 9.96 -17.36
C PRO A 8 -7.61 9.56 -18.84
N ALA A 9 -7.24 8.31 -19.13
CA ALA A 9 -7.43 7.74 -20.45
C ALA A 9 -8.93 7.56 -20.73
N GLY A 10 -9.34 7.66 -21.99
CA GLY A 10 -10.75 7.45 -22.36
C GLY A 10 -11.20 6.03 -22.02
N GLY A 11 -12.33 5.91 -21.30
CA GLY A 11 -12.89 4.62 -20.84
C GLY A 11 -12.10 3.98 -19.70
N LEU A 12 -11.35 4.76 -18.92
CA LEU A 12 -10.70 4.26 -17.71
C LEU A 12 -11.75 3.97 -16.64
N GLU A 13 -11.70 2.80 -16.03
CA GLU A 13 -12.60 2.37 -14.95
C GLU A 13 -11.80 2.02 -13.70
N CYS A 14 -12.36 2.31 -12.53
CA CYS A 14 -11.77 1.96 -11.25
C CYS A 14 -11.80 0.44 -11.04
N MET A 15 -10.63 -0.19 -10.89
CA MET A 15 -10.53 -1.64 -10.72
C MET A 15 -11.22 -2.18 -9.44
N ALA A 16 -11.49 -1.33 -8.45
CA ALA A 16 -12.13 -1.73 -7.20
C ALA A 16 -13.65 -1.61 -7.24
N THR A 17 -14.16 -0.53 -7.84
CA THR A 17 -15.61 -0.23 -7.83
C THR A 17 -16.29 -0.45 -9.18
N MET A 18 -15.52 -0.55 -10.26
CA MET A 18 -15.96 -0.56 -11.66
C MET A 18 -16.65 0.73 -12.10
N ASP A 19 -16.47 1.82 -11.35
CA ASP A 19 -16.98 3.14 -11.75
C ASP A 19 -16.03 3.81 -12.75
N ASP A 20 -16.57 4.62 -13.65
CA ASP A 20 -15.79 5.41 -14.59
C ASP A 20 -14.85 6.39 -13.89
N ILE A 21 -13.62 6.48 -14.36
CA ILE A 21 -12.65 7.50 -13.95
C ILE A 21 -12.58 8.56 -15.04
N THR A 22 -13.18 9.73 -14.77
CA THR A 22 -13.33 10.81 -15.74
C THR A 22 -12.76 12.13 -15.22
N GLU A 23 -12.47 13.06 -16.13
CA GLU A 23 -12.09 14.43 -15.74
C GLU A 23 -13.27 15.19 -15.14
N GLU A 24 -14.50 14.89 -15.58
CA GLU A 24 -15.73 15.55 -15.09
C GLU A 24 -16.02 15.19 -13.63
N ASP A 25 -15.84 13.93 -13.26
CA ASP A 25 -16.05 13.46 -11.88
C ASP A 25 -14.89 13.83 -10.95
N GLY A 26 -13.77 14.31 -11.50
CA GLY A 26 -12.58 14.70 -10.73
C GLY A 26 -11.96 13.56 -9.91
N ASN A 27 -12.30 12.31 -10.23
CA ASN A 27 -11.94 11.12 -9.45
C ASN A 27 -10.63 10.46 -9.93
N TYR A 28 -9.92 11.09 -10.87
CA TYR A 28 -8.62 10.66 -11.36
C TYR A 28 -7.51 10.89 -10.33
N CYS A 29 -6.59 9.94 -10.23
CA CYS A 29 -5.48 9.97 -9.29
C CYS A 29 -4.20 9.44 -9.95
N GLU A 30 -3.06 9.96 -9.51
CA GLU A 30 -1.73 9.54 -9.93
C GLU A 30 -0.87 9.20 -8.72
N PHE A 31 0.17 8.40 -8.94
CA PHE A 31 1.14 8.05 -7.92
C PHE A 31 2.56 8.28 -8.42
N GLN A 32 3.44 8.73 -7.53
CA GLN A 32 4.85 8.95 -7.82
C GLN A 32 5.70 7.82 -7.24
N THR A 33 6.64 7.28 -8.03
CA THR A 33 7.54 6.21 -7.59
C THR A 33 8.97 6.70 -7.38
N SER A 34 9.76 5.94 -6.63
CA SER A 34 11.16 6.25 -6.29
C SER A 34 12.08 5.05 -6.61
N PRO A 35 13.29 5.29 -7.15
CA PRO A 35 13.98 6.58 -7.27
C PRO A 35 13.69 7.39 -8.55
N SER A 36 12.88 6.88 -9.49
CA SER A 36 12.65 7.57 -10.77
C SER A 36 12.02 8.96 -10.63
N GLY A 37 11.16 9.16 -9.61
CA GLY A 37 10.42 10.41 -9.41
C GLY A 37 9.33 10.65 -10.44
N LEU A 38 8.95 9.62 -11.20
CA LEU A 38 7.95 9.72 -12.26
C LEU A 38 6.54 9.58 -11.71
N TRP A 39 5.58 10.24 -12.34
CA TRP A 39 4.14 10.10 -12.07
C TRP A 39 3.49 9.08 -13.00
N HIS A 40 2.62 8.26 -12.40
CA HIS A 40 1.97 7.10 -12.99
C HIS A 40 0.45 7.23 -12.79
N PRO A 41 -0.38 6.94 -13.81
CA PRO A 41 -1.84 6.89 -13.63
C PRO A 41 -2.21 5.73 -12.70
N ALA A 42 -3.06 5.99 -11.70
CA ALA A 42 -3.66 4.94 -10.89
C ALA A 42 -4.81 4.28 -11.66
N LEU A 43 -5.01 2.96 -11.48
CA LEU A 43 -6.20 2.25 -11.95
C LEU A 43 -7.32 2.21 -10.89
N PHE A 44 -7.16 2.96 -9.81
CA PHE A 44 -8.18 3.21 -8.81
C PHE A 44 -8.59 4.68 -8.84
N CYS A 45 -9.86 4.95 -8.55
CA CYS A 45 -10.32 6.31 -8.33
C CYS A 45 -9.72 6.88 -7.03
N ALA A 46 -9.69 8.21 -6.93
CA ALA A 46 -9.07 8.94 -5.83
C ALA A 46 -9.59 8.47 -4.46
N ASP A 47 -10.90 8.27 -4.31
CA ASP A 47 -11.51 7.88 -3.04
C ASP A 47 -11.03 6.48 -2.57
N VAL A 48 -10.80 5.54 -3.50
CA VAL A 48 -10.24 4.21 -3.17
C VAL A 48 -8.79 4.33 -2.73
N VAL A 49 -8.00 5.17 -3.40
CA VAL A 49 -6.61 5.43 -3.01
C VAL A 49 -6.53 6.04 -1.61
N GLU A 50 -7.39 7.01 -1.31
CA GLU A 50 -7.52 7.61 0.03
C GLU A 50 -7.91 6.57 1.09
N GLN A 51 -8.88 5.70 0.78
CA GLN A 51 -9.27 4.62 1.68
C GLN A 51 -8.12 3.64 1.94
N LEU A 52 -7.33 3.29 0.93
CA LEU A 52 -6.17 2.41 1.09
C LEU A 52 -5.11 3.04 1.99
N LEU A 53 -4.81 4.34 1.80
CA LEU A 53 -3.90 5.08 2.66
C LEU A 53 -4.32 5.02 4.14
N ALA A 54 -5.62 5.15 4.39
CA ALA A 54 -6.18 5.15 5.75
C ALA A 54 -6.34 3.75 6.37
N SER A 55 -6.30 2.66 5.60
CA SER A 55 -6.72 1.33 6.08
C SER A 55 -5.70 0.21 5.89
N GLN A 56 -4.75 0.33 4.96
CA GLN A 56 -3.86 -0.79 4.60
C GLN A 56 -2.96 -1.21 5.76
N PHE A 57 -2.41 -0.26 6.52
CA PHE A 57 -1.58 -0.56 7.69
C PHE A 57 -2.40 -1.18 8.83
N HIS A 58 -3.57 -0.62 9.15
CA HIS A 58 -4.46 -1.17 10.17
C HIS A 58 -4.94 -2.58 9.80
N THR A 59 -5.23 -2.81 8.53
CA THR A 59 -5.58 -4.13 8.00
C THR A 59 -4.42 -5.12 8.16
N TYR A 60 -3.19 -4.69 7.90
CA TYR A 60 -2.00 -5.50 8.15
C TYR A 60 -1.90 -5.88 9.64
N MET A 61 -2.01 -4.90 10.55
CA MET A 61 -1.93 -5.15 11.99
C MET A 61 -3.02 -6.09 12.47
N LYS A 62 -4.25 -5.90 11.99
CA LYS A 62 -5.38 -6.79 12.30
C LYS A 62 -5.10 -8.22 11.82
N LYS A 63 -4.63 -8.40 10.58
CA LYS A 63 -4.28 -9.71 10.05
C LYS A 63 -3.17 -10.39 10.83
N VAL A 64 -2.19 -9.65 11.31
CA VAL A 64 -1.11 -10.20 12.14
C VAL A 64 -1.64 -10.64 13.51
N GLN A 65 -2.55 -9.88 14.13
CA GLN A 65 -3.16 -10.21 15.41
C GLN A 65 -4.15 -11.37 15.33
N GLU A 66 -4.89 -11.46 14.23
CA GLU A 66 -5.93 -12.48 14.01
C GLU A 66 -5.43 -13.68 13.20
N ALA A 67 -4.14 -13.74 12.83
CA ALA A 67 -3.58 -14.81 12.02
C ALA A 67 -3.77 -16.16 12.71
N ASP A 68 -4.70 -16.95 12.20
CA ASP A 68 -4.98 -18.32 12.66
C ASP A 68 -4.06 -19.36 11.98
N CYS A 69 -3.44 -18.98 10.86
CA CYS A 69 -2.59 -19.84 10.05
C CYS A 69 -1.12 -19.40 10.07
N LYS A 70 -0.22 -20.34 10.45
CA LYS A 70 1.25 -20.13 10.45
C LYS A 70 1.79 -19.70 9.08
N ALA A 71 1.24 -20.25 8.00
CA ALA A 71 1.68 -19.92 6.65
C ALA A 71 1.31 -18.47 6.26
N GLU A 72 0.17 -17.98 6.75
CA GLU A 72 -0.23 -16.58 6.56
C GLU A 72 0.64 -15.64 7.38
N LEU A 73 0.83 -15.92 8.68
CA LEU A 73 1.69 -15.11 9.54
C LEU A 73 3.12 -15.03 9.00
N ARG A 74 3.72 -16.15 8.57
CA ARG A 74 5.05 -16.16 7.97
C ARG A 74 5.16 -15.27 6.73
N ARG A 75 4.13 -15.26 5.86
CA ARG A 75 4.10 -14.40 4.67
C ARG A 75 3.99 -12.93 5.04
N LEU A 76 3.13 -12.60 6.01
CA LEU A 76 2.94 -11.23 6.50
C LEU A 76 4.23 -10.71 7.14
N VAL A 77 4.82 -11.48 8.06
CA VAL A 77 6.05 -11.10 8.77
C VAL A 77 7.25 -11.07 7.82
N ALA A 78 7.33 -11.94 6.81
CA ALA A 78 8.39 -11.89 5.81
C ALA A 78 8.38 -10.58 5.00
N LYS A 79 7.19 -10.06 4.69
CA LYS A 79 7.03 -8.75 4.04
C LYS A 79 7.35 -7.60 5.00
N GLY A 80 7.01 -7.78 6.27
CA GLY A 80 7.18 -6.81 7.34
C GLY A 80 6.13 -5.70 7.30
N PRO A 81 6.14 -4.79 8.30
CA PRO A 81 5.16 -3.71 8.39
C PRO A 81 5.24 -2.80 7.15
N PRO A 82 4.12 -2.57 6.44
CA PRO A 82 4.11 -1.70 5.27
C PRO A 82 4.25 -0.24 5.70
N ILE A 83 4.99 0.54 4.89
CA ILE A 83 5.18 1.99 5.12
C ILE A 83 4.39 2.79 4.09
N TRP A 84 4.53 2.38 2.83
CA TRP A 84 3.98 3.07 1.67
C TRP A 84 2.78 2.32 1.14
N LEU A 85 1.89 3.06 0.49
CA LEU A 85 0.82 2.51 -0.31
C LEU A 85 1.39 1.52 -1.35
N GLU A 86 0.74 0.36 -1.44
CA GLU A 86 1.12 -0.67 -2.41
C GLU A 86 -0.14 -1.38 -2.94
N ASP A 87 -0.24 -1.50 -4.27
CA ASP A 87 -1.16 -2.44 -4.92
C ASP A 87 -0.51 -2.95 -6.21
N LYS A 88 -0.39 -4.28 -6.36
CA LYS A 88 0.31 -4.90 -7.49
C LYS A 88 -0.39 -4.65 -8.83
N HIS A 89 -1.71 -4.46 -8.82
CA HIS A 89 -2.52 -4.41 -10.01
C HIS A 89 -2.86 -2.97 -10.39
N ALA A 90 -3.34 -2.19 -9.43
CA ALA A 90 -3.82 -0.85 -9.67
C ALA A 90 -2.73 0.24 -9.52
N LEU A 91 -1.65 -0.06 -8.78
CA LEU A 91 -0.55 0.86 -8.51
C LEU A 91 0.82 0.18 -8.80
N PRO A 92 1.02 -0.33 -10.02
CA PRO A 92 2.20 -1.13 -10.33
C PRO A 92 3.48 -0.29 -10.26
N ILE A 93 4.44 -0.73 -9.45
CA ILE A 93 5.77 -0.12 -9.38
C ILE A 93 6.62 -0.65 -10.55
N PRO A 94 7.23 0.24 -11.37
CA PRO A 94 8.10 -0.16 -12.47
C PRO A 94 9.36 -0.88 -12.01
N GLU A 95 9.96 -1.65 -12.91
CA GLU A 95 11.30 -2.21 -12.67
C GLU A 95 12.32 -1.08 -12.46
N GLY A 96 13.11 -1.21 -11.38
CA GLY A 96 14.09 -0.20 -10.96
C GLY A 96 13.58 0.74 -9.86
N ASP A 97 12.26 0.88 -9.72
CA ASP A 97 11.64 1.57 -8.59
C ASP A 97 11.32 0.60 -7.45
N THR A 98 11.16 1.17 -6.26
CA THR A 98 11.08 0.41 -5.01
C THR A 98 9.79 0.64 -4.24
N HIS A 99 9.25 1.86 -4.26
CA HIS A 99 8.04 2.23 -3.53
C HIS A 99 7.38 3.47 -4.13
N ILE A 100 6.13 3.69 -3.73
CA ILE A 100 5.36 4.90 -4.00
C ILE A 100 5.68 5.94 -2.92
N THR A 101 6.03 7.15 -3.31
CA THR A 101 6.37 8.25 -2.39
C THR A 101 5.24 9.24 -2.21
N LYS A 102 4.48 9.49 -3.27
CA LYS A 102 3.38 10.46 -3.28
C LYS A 102 2.19 9.98 -4.07
N VAL A 103 1.04 10.55 -3.77
CA VAL A 103 -0.19 10.46 -4.56
C VAL A 103 -0.67 11.87 -4.88
N TRP A 104 -1.34 12.03 -6.01
CA TRP A 104 -1.94 13.28 -6.43
C TRP A 104 -3.37 13.03 -6.89
N SER A 105 -4.29 13.90 -6.47
CA SER A 105 -5.72 13.79 -6.80
C SER A 105 -6.16 14.94 -7.71
N ALA A 106 -6.88 14.63 -8.77
CA ALA A 106 -7.44 15.65 -9.68
C ALA A 106 -8.54 16.49 -9.01
N LYS A 107 -9.17 15.96 -7.95
CA LYS A 107 -10.29 16.59 -7.22
C LYS A 107 -9.91 17.91 -6.57
N ASP A 108 -8.74 17.95 -5.95
CA ASP A 108 -8.21 19.09 -5.20
C ASP A 108 -6.87 19.60 -5.75
N ASN A 109 -6.28 18.89 -6.71
CA ASN A 109 -5.00 19.20 -7.32
C ASN A 109 -3.86 19.24 -6.27
N GLU A 110 -3.94 18.41 -5.23
CA GLU A 110 -2.94 18.32 -4.17
C GLU A 110 -2.07 17.07 -4.27
N GLU A 111 -0.76 17.24 -4.05
CA GLU A 111 0.17 16.13 -3.80
C GLU A 111 0.20 15.80 -2.31
N ARG A 112 0.01 14.53 -1.97
CA ARG A 112 0.08 14.02 -0.60
C ARG A 112 1.10 12.90 -0.49
N SER A 113 1.59 12.69 0.73
CA SER A 113 2.48 11.56 1.02
C SER A 113 1.74 10.24 0.80
N ALA A 114 2.40 9.27 0.17
CA ALA A 114 1.87 7.91 0.03
C ALA A 114 2.10 7.04 1.27
N LYS A 115 2.58 7.64 2.37
CA LYS A 115 2.77 6.94 3.65
C LYS A 115 1.41 6.56 4.23
N LEU A 116 1.27 5.30 4.62
CA LEU A 116 0.03 4.78 5.22
C LEU A 116 -0.22 5.39 6.60
N ASP A 117 -1.49 5.57 6.94
CA ASP A 117 -1.88 5.98 8.28
C ASP A 117 -1.42 4.94 9.33
N GLY A 118 -0.80 5.42 10.40
CA GLY A 118 -0.21 4.58 11.45
C GLY A 118 1.13 3.90 11.10
N ALA A 119 1.63 4.05 9.86
CA ALA A 119 2.92 3.44 9.49
C ALA A 119 4.10 4.03 10.28
N VAL A 120 4.88 3.14 10.87
CA VAL A 120 6.13 3.45 11.57
C VAL A 120 7.33 3.35 10.62
N GLU A 121 8.36 4.15 10.88
CA GLU A 121 9.59 4.21 10.07
C GLU A 121 10.84 4.13 10.98
N GLY A 122 11.98 3.81 10.36
CA GLY A 122 13.27 3.73 11.05
C GLY A 122 13.26 2.72 12.20
N GLU A 123 13.82 3.11 13.33
CA GLU A 123 13.98 2.25 14.51
C GLU A 123 12.65 1.73 15.08
N ALA A 124 11.58 2.52 14.98
CA ALA A 124 10.24 2.08 15.43
C ALA A 124 9.70 0.94 14.56
N ARG A 125 9.95 1.00 13.24
CA ARG A 125 9.59 -0.10 12.33
C ARG A 125 10.44 -1.34 12.58
N ASP A 126 11.74 -1.16 12.79
CA ASP A 126 12.65 -2.28 13.04
C ASP A 126 12.31 -2.97 14.36
N SER A 127 11.94 -2.21 15.39
CA SER A 127 11.48 -2.74 16.67
C SER A 127 10.17 -3.52 16.51
N LEU A 128 9.16 -2.93 15.85
CA LEU A 128 7.91 -3.62 15.56
C LEU A 128 8.17 -4.91 14.76
N TRP A 129 9.03 -4.86 13.74
CA TRP A 129 9.31 -6.04 12.94
C TRP A 129 10.02 -7.14 13.73
N LYS A 130 10.93 -6.78 14.65
CA LYS A 130 11.55 -7.74 15.57
C LYS A 130 10.53 -8.39 16.49
N GLU A 131 9.61 -7.61 17.06
CA GLU A 131 8.52 -8.15 17.90
C GLU A 131 7.63 -9.13 17.11
N LEU A 132 7.28 -8.79 15.87
CA LEU A 132 6.48 -9.69 15.02
C LEU A 132 7.22 -10.99 14.67
N ARG A 133 8.54 -10.94 14.48
CA ARG A 133 9.36 -12.14 14.27
C ARG A 133 9.42 -12.99 15.53
N GLN A 134 9.57 -12.39 16.71
CA GLN A 134 9.54 -13.11 17.98
C GLN A 134 8.18 -13.78 18.24
N LEU A 135 7.08 -13.10 17.91
CA LEU A 135 5.74 -13.68 18.01
C LEU A 135 5.61 -14.92 17.10
N MET A 136 6.12 -14.84 15.88
CA MET A 136 6.16 -15.98 14.95
C MET A 136 6.99 -17.13 15.52
N ASP A 137 8.17 -16.85 16.07
CA ASP A 137 9.08 -17.85 16.65
C ASP A 137 8.44 -18.55 17.86
N ALA A 138 7.80 -17.81 18.77
CA ALA A 138 7.08 -18.38 19.91
C ALA A 138 5.94 -19.32 19.48
N MET A 139 5.20 -18.97 18.43
CA MET A 139 4.19 -19.86 17.83
C MET A 139 4.80 -21.10 17.17
N GLU A 140 6.10 -21.10 16.85
CA GLU A 140 6.83 -22.28 16.37
C GLU A 140 7.18 -23.22 17.52
N GLU A 141 7.66 -22.68 18.65
CA GLU A 141 8.10 -23.43 19.84
C GLU A 141 6.94 -24.12 20.59
N ASP A 142 5.79 -23.44 20.76
CA ASP A 142 4.60 -23.99 21.44
C ASP A 142 4.05 -25.30 20.84
N LYS A 143 4.43 -25.64 19.60
CA LYS A 143 4.01 -26.87 18.92
C LYS A 143 5.03 -27.99 18.99
N GLU A 144 6.28 -27.72 19.35
CA GLU A 144 7.31 -28.76 19.50
C GLU A 144 7.23 -29.45 20.87
N GLU A 145 6.68 -28.80 21.90
CA GLU A 145 6.50 -29.39 23.23
C GLU A 145 5.33 -30.39 23.35
N VAL A 146 4.52 -30.58 22.29
CA VAL A 146 3.39 -31.55 22.27
C VAL A 146 3.71 -32.80 21.42
N ARG A 147 4.99 -33.23 21.40
CA ARG A 147 5.41 -34.46 20.71
C ARG A 147 6.11 -35.46 21.61
#